data_AF-A0A085VIY6-F1
#
_entry.id   AF-A0A085VIY6-F1
#
_cell.length_a   1.000
_cell.length_b   1.000
_cell.length_c   1.000
_cell.angle_alpha   90.00
_cell.angle_beta   90.00
_cell.angle_gamma   90.00
#
_symmetry.space_group_name_H-M   'P 1'
#
loop_
_entity.id
_entity.type
_entity.pdbx_description
1 polymer ?
#
loop_
_entity_poly.entity_id
_entity_poly.type
_entity_poly.pdbx_seq_one_letter_code
_entity_poly.pdbx_strand_id
1 'polypeptide(L)'
;MTAAIARNTNAVQFTTITDFVLGDQITFAGSLAFDNVQVNFGATPTSLSNALTAALLGVPNNTARWFIYDSNTYIVENADGVAGFSNGDIVVKLSGTVNLSTATATSGSLFAGA
;
A
#
# COMPACT_ATOMS: atom_id res chain seq x y z
N MET A 1 -2.35 -10.15 41.74
CA MET A 1 -2.62 -10.90 40.49
C MET A 1 -2.49 -9.94 39.33
N THR A 2 -1.61 -10.20 38.37
CA THR A 2 -1.46 -9.36 37.18
C THR A 2 -2.46 -9.85 36.15
N ALA A 3 -3.41 -9.00 35.73
CA ALA A 3 -4.35 -9.35 34.68
C ALA A 3 -3.67 -9.26 33.30
N ALA A 4 -3.82 -10.29 32.48
CA ALA A 4 -3.46 -10.26 31.08
C ALA A 4 -4.66 -9.76 30.26
N ILE A 5 -4.42 -8.84 29.33
CA ILE A 5 -5.45 -8.36 28.40
C ILE A 5 -5.31 -9.16 27.10
N ALA A 6 -6.35 -9.92 26.74
CA ALA A 6 -6.47 -10.51 25.42
C ALA A 6 -6.84 -9.41 24.39
N ARG A 7 -6.15 -9.40 23.24
CA ARG A 7 -6.41 -8.46 22.14
C ARG A 7 -6.86 -9.24 20.90
N ASN A 8 -7.83 -8.70 20.16
CA ASN A 8 -8.23 -9.24 18.87
C ASN A 8 -7.09 -9.04 17.85
N THR A 9 -6.82 -10.04 17.00
CA THR A 9 -5.76 -10.01 15.99
C THR A 9 -6.31 -9.55 14.63
N ASN A 10 -6.68 -8.27 14.53
CA ASN A 10 -7.05 -7.62 13.26
C ASN A 10 -5.80 -7.05 12.56
N ALA A 11 -4.68 -7.80 12.55
CA ALA A 11 -3.47 -7.31 11.90
C ALA A 11 -3.72 -7.17 10.39
N VAL A 12 -3.31 -6.03 9.82
CA VAL A 12 -3.34 -5.83 8.37
C VAL A 12 -2.51 -6.93 7.72
N GLN A 13 -3.11 -7.67 6.78
CA GLN A 13 -2.41 -8.66 5.99
C GLN A 13 -1.90 -8.02 4.71
N PHE A 14 -0.65 -8.29 4.36
CA PHE A 14 -0.01 -7.78 3.14
C PHE A 14 1.08 -8.72 2.67
N THR A 15 1.29 -8.75 1.35
CA THR A 15 2.44 -9.41 0.75
C THR A 15 3.70 -8.60 1.06
N THR A 16 4.79 -9.27 1.44
CA THR A 16 6.09 -8.63 1.66
C THR A 16 7.08 -9.08 0.57
N ILE A 17 7.66 -8.11 -0.13
CA ILE A 17 8.72 -8.30 -1.13
C ILE A 17 10.00 -7.69 -0.56
N THR A 18 11.10 -8.45 -0.57
CA THR A 18 12.34 -8.07 0.12
C THR A 18 13.40 -7.44 -0.79
N ASP A 19 13.25 -7.61 -2.10
CA ASP A 19 14.29 -7.40 -3.09
C ASP A 19 13.74 -6.79 -4.38
N PHE A 20 12.66 -5.99 -4.29
CA PHE A 20 12.06 -5.33 -5.44
C PHE A 20 13.02 -4.33 -6.07
N VAL A 21 13.41 -4.58 -7.31
CA VAL A 21 14.40 -3.80 -8.08
C VAL A 21 13.90 -3.46 -9.48
N LEU A 22 14.67 -2.63 -10.20
CA LEU A 22 14.42 -2.28 -11.59
C LEU A 22 14.24 -3.51 -12.47
N GLY A 23 13.18 -3.52 -13.27
CA GLY A 23 12.81 -4.66 -14.12
C GLY A 23 11.80 -5.63 -13.50
N ASP A 24 11.55 -5.53 -12.19
CA ASP A 24 10.54 -6.37 -11.53
C ASP A 24 9.11 -5.91 -11.82
N GLN A 25 8.18 -6.85 -11.63
CA GLN A 25 6.75 -6.66 -11.84
C GLN A 25 5.95 -7.21 -10.64
N ILE A 26 4.89 -6.49 -10.26
CA ILE A 26 3.87 -6.95 -9.32
C ILE A 26 2.53 -7.02 -10.05
N THR A 27 1.86 -8.16 -10.00
CA THR A 27 0.55 -8.36 -10.63
C THR A 27 -0.56 -8.25 -9.58
N PHE A 28 -1.54 -7.39 -9.87
CA PHE A 28 -2.75 -7.16 -9.08
C PHE A 28 -3.97 -7.84 -9.73
N ALA A 29 -5.06 -7.94 -8.97
CA ALA A 29 -6.27 -8.60 -9.43
C ALA A 29 -7.07 -7.68 -10.37
N GLY A 30 -6.92 -7.85 -11.68
CA GLY A 30 -7.67 -7.09 -12.69
C GLY A 30 -6.95 -5.82 -13.15
N SER A 31 -7.65 -4.89 -13.79
CA SER A 31 -7.03 -3.64 -14.27
C SER A 31 -6.56 -2.79 -13.10
N LEU A 32 -5.42 -2.12 -13.24
CA LEU A 32 -4.81 -1.27 -12.23
C LEU A 32 -4.46 0.09 -12.82
N ALA A 33 -4.94 1.17 -12.19
CA ALA A 33 -4.37 2.50 -12.32
C ALA A 33 -3.36 2.73 -11.19
N PHE A 34 -2.28 3.47 -11.45
CA PHE A 34 -1.28 3.78 -10.44
C PHE A 34 -0.97 5.26 -10.42
N ASP A 35 -1.11 5.87 -9.25
CA ASP A 35 -0.57 7.20 -8.97
C ASP A 35 0.87 7.06 -8.52
N ASN A 36 1.80 7.41 -9.40
CA ASN A 36 3.22 7.38 -9.12
C ASN A 36 3.70 8.55 -8.26
N VAL A 37 2.83 9.48 -7.85
CA VAL A 37 3.16 10.51 -6.88
C VAL A 37 3.08 9.91 -5.47
N GLN A 38 4.17 10.04 -4.70
CA GLN A 38 4.19 9.60 -3.31
C GLN A 38 3.11 10.33 -2.49
N VAL A 39 2.33 9.59 -1.71
CA VAL A 39 1.32 10.18 -0.83
C VAL A 39 2.00 11.11 0.18
N ASN A 40 1.51 12.35 0.25
CA ASN A 40 1.86 13.31 1.29
C ASN A 40 0.73 13.38 2.33
N PHE A 41 0.99 12.89 3.54
CA PHE A 41 -0.03 12.81 4.59
C PHE A 41 -0.36 14.14 5.28
N GLY A 42 0.45 15.19 5.08
CA GLY A 42 0.30 16.49 5.77
C GLY A 42 0.67 16.45 7.26
N ALA A 43 0.17 15.46 7.99
CA ALA A 43 0.59 15.07 9.34
C ALA A 43 1.10 13.62 9.33
N THR A 44 2.13 13.33 10.12
CA THR A 44 2.69 11.97 10.20
C THR A 44 1.64 10.99 10.76
N PRO A 45 1.32 9.90 10.05
CA PRO A 45 0.42 8.87 10.57
C PRO A 45 1.01 8.23 11.83
N THR A 46 0.16 8.01 12.85
CA THR A 46 0.57 7.41 14.13
C THR A 46 0.59 5.88 14.12
N SER A 47 0.09 5.26 13.05
CA SER A 47 0.09 3.82 12.85
C SER A 47 0.03 3.49 11.36
N LEU A 48 0.42 2.27 10.98
CA LEU A 48 0.29 1.79 9.60
C LEU A 48 -1.18 1.80 9.15
N SER A 49 -2.12 1.42 10.01
CA SER A 49 -3.56 1.47 9.67
C SER A 49 -4.01 2.88 9.34
N ASN A 50 -3.56 3.89 10.09
CA ASN A 50 -3.89 5.28 9.81
C ASN A 50 -3.26 5.76 8.48
N ALA A 51 -2.03 5.30 8.17
CA ALA A 51 -1.37 5.60 6.91
C ALA A 51 -2.14 4.99 5.73
N LEU A 52 -2.54 3.72 5.83
CA LEU A 52 -3.32 3.03 4.80
C LEU A 52 -4.67 3.70 4.57
N THR A 53 -5.42 3.98 5.65
CA THR A 53 -6.71 4.67 5.56
C THR A 53 -6.54 6.03 4.89
N ALA A 54 -5.57 6.83 5.33
CA ALA A 54 -5.32 8.15 4.74
C ALA A 54 -4.90 8.09 3.27
N ALA A 55 -4.11 7.09 2.87
CA ALA A 55 -3.66 6.91 1.50
C ALA A 55 -4.81 6.58 0.54
N LEU A 56 -5.85 5.89 1.01
CA LEU A 56 -7.02 5.50 0.23
C LEU A 56 -8.23 6.44 0.34
N LEU A 57 -8.14 7.53 1.12
CA LEU A 57 -9.24 8.50 1.18
C LEU A 57 -9.47 9.15 -0.19
N GLY A 58 -10.68 8.97 -0.73
CA GLY A 58 -11.08 9.55 -2.02
C GLY A 58 -10.36 8.95 -3.24
N VAL A 59 -9.69 7.81 -3.07
CA VAL A 59 -9.05 7.09 -4.19
C VAL A 59 -10.12 6.32 -4.96
N PRO A 60 -10.18 6.41 -6.30
CA PRO A 60 -11.11 5.61 -7.10
C PRO A 60 -10.84 4.10 -7.01
N ASN A 61 -11.86 3.31 -7.35
CA ASN A 61 -11.70 1.86 -7.44
C ASN A 61 -10.58 1.48 -8.43
N ASN A 62 -9.88 0.37 -8.15
CA ASN A 62 -8.77 -0.17 -8.92
C ASN A 62 -7.61 0.81 -9.12
N THR A 63 -7.43 1.73 -8.18
CA THR A 63 -6.32 2.70 -8.20
C THR A 63 -5.39 2.46 -7.02
N ALA A 64 -4.11 2.27 -7.31
CA ALA A 64 -3.07 2.15 -6.31
C ALA A 64 -2.32 3.47 -6.08
N ARG A 65 -1.93 3.67 -4.82
CA ARG A 65 -1.06 4.74 -4.33
C ARG A 65 0.16 4.13 -3.65
N TRP A 66 1.18 4.94 -3.39
CA TRP A 66 2.33 4.49 -2.61
C TRP A 66 2.81 5.51 -1.60
N PHE A 67 3.41 5.02 -0.51
CA PHE A 67 3.98 5.84 0.55
C PHE A 67 5.12 5.11 1.27
N ILE A 68 5.85 5.85 2.09
CA ILE A 68 6.87 5.31 2.98
C ILE A 68 6.37 5.42 4.42
N TYR A 69 6.45 4.33 5.16
CA TYR A 69 6.15 4.27 6.59
C TYR A 69 7.15 3.34 7.27
N ASP A 70 7.72 3.78 8.40
CA ASP A 70 8.66 2.97 9.21
C ASP A 70 9.78 2.34 8.36
N SER A 71 10.43 3.17 7.52
CA SER A 71 11.53 2.78 6.61
C SER A 71 11.19 1.69 5.58
N ASN A 72 9.91 1.47 5.28
CA ASN A 72 9.46 0.56 4.23
C ASN A 72 8.53 1.29 3.27
N THR A 73 8.55 0.89 2.00
CA THR A 73 7.61 1.37 0.98
C THR A 73 6.37 0.49 0.98
N TYR A 74 5.20 1.11 0.91
CA TYR A 74 3.90 0.44 0.83
C TYR A 74 3.20 0.88 -0.44
N ILE A 75 2.62 -0.09 -1.15
CA ILE A 75 1.68 0.11 -2.24
C ILE A 75 0.31 -0.33 -1.73
N VAL A 76 -0.70 0.50 -1.92
CA VAL A 76 -2.06 0.21 -1.49
C VAL A 76 -3.04 0.48 -2.62
N GLU A 77 -3.88 -0.49 -2.94
CA GLU A 77 -4.94 -0.39 -3.94
C GLU A 77 -6.30 -0.32 -3.26
N ASN A 78 -7.12 0.67 -3.66
CA ASN A 78 -8.55 0.62 -3.40
C ASN A 78 -9.17 -0.41 -4.34
N ALA A 79 -9.35 -1.64 -3.87
CA ALA A 79 -9.86 -2.74 -4.70
C ALA A 79 -11.33 -3.08 -4.39
N ASP A 80 -11.87 -2.58 -3.27
CA ASP A 80 -13.27 -2.76 -2.90
C ASP A 80 -14.17 -1.60 -3.38
N GLY A 81 -13.58 -0.49 -3.83
CA GLY A 81 -14.26 0.71 -4.31
C GLY A 81 -14.79 1.61 -3.18
N VAL A 82 -14.45 1.33 -1.93
CA VAL A 82 -14.85 2.07 -0.74
C VAL A 82 -13.75 3.07 -0.37
N ALA A 83 -14.14 4.22 0.20
CA ALA A 83 -13.17 5.22 0.61
C ALA A 83 -12.49 4.82 1.94
N GLY A 84 -11.17 4.92 1.97
CA GLY A 84 -10.36 4.51 3.13
C GLY A 84 -9.90 3.06 3.01
N PHE A 85 -9.22 2.56 4.05
CA PHE A 85 -8.70 1.20 4.08
C PHE A 85 -9.70 0.25 4.76
N SER A 86 -10.13 -0.76 4.03
CA SER A 86 -11.10 -1.76 4.49
C SER A 86 -10.80 -3.17 3.97
N ASN A 87 -11.66 -4.12 4.35
CA ASN A 87 -11.54 -5.50 3.89
C ASN A 87 -11.87 -5.60 2.41
N GLY A 88 -10.91 -6.05 1.61
CA GLY A 88 -11.02 -6.14 0.15
C GLY A 88 -9.92 -5.36 -0.55
N ASP A 89 -9.32 -4.37 0.12
CA ASP A 89 -8.16 -3.64 -0.37
C ASP A 89 -6.90 -4.50 -0.41
N ILE A 90 -6.00 -4.14 -1.32
CA ILE A 90 -4.73 -4.84 -1.50
C ILE A 90 -3.60 -3.97 -0.93
N VAL A 91 -2.73 -4.59 -0.15
CA VAL A 91 -1.54 -3.95 0.40
C VAL A 91 -0.32 -4.80 0.08
N VAL A 92 0.71 -4.14 -0.45
CA VAL A 92 2.03 -4.74 -0.68
C VAL A 92 3.08 -3.91 0.05
N LYS A 93 3.91 -4.60 0.83
CA LYS A 93 5.08 -4.02 1.49
C LYS A 93 6.33 -4.35 0.67
N LEU A 94 7.10 -3.33 0.33
CA LEU A 94 8.46 -3.45 -0.17
C LEU A 94 9.42 -3.14 0.98
N SER A 95 10.40 -4.02 1.20
CA SER A 95 11.39 -3.81 2.25
C SER A 95 12.31 -2.65 1.89
N GLY A 96 12.49 -1.72 2.83
CA GLY A 96 13.31 -0.53 2.62
C GLY A 96 12.58 0.59 1.86
N THR A 97 13.31 1.69 1.65
CA THR A 97 12.81 2.87 0.92
C THR A 97 13.03 2.69 -0.58
N VAL A 98 11.98 2.23 -1.27
CA VAL A 98 11.91 2.14 -2.73
C VAL A 98 11.19 3.37 -3.28
N ASN A 99 11.82 4.07 -4.23
CA ASN A 99 11.18 5.18 -4.95
C ASN A 99 10.37 4.64 -6.14
N LEU A 100 9.06 4.90 -6.17
CA LEU A 100 8.16 4.46 -7.23
C LEU A 100 7.71 5.60 -8.15
N SER A 101 8.38 6.77 -8.11
CA SER A 101 8.00 7.93 -8.93
C SER A 101 8.07 7.70 -10.44
N THR A 102 8.86 6.72 -10.90
CA THR A 102 8.97 6.34 -12.31
C THR A 102 8.20 5.06 -12.65
N ALA A 103 7.59 4.40 -11.66
CA ALA A 103 6.86 3.15 -11.86
C ALA A 103 5.60 3.38 -12.70
N THR A 104 5.24 2.37 -13.49
CA THR A 104 4.09 2.43 -14.40
C THR A 104 3.19 1.23 -14.20
N ALA A 105 1.88 1.41 -14.43
CA ALA A 105 0.91 0.32 -14.40
C ALA A 105 0.32 0.08 -15.79
N THR A 106 0.19 -1.19 -16.17
CA THR A 106 -0.48 -1.61 -17.41
C THR A 106 -1.13 -2.97 -17.20
N SER A 107 -2.40 -3.08 -17.59
CA SER A 107 -3.17 -4.35 -17.57
C SER A 107 -3.09 -5.10 -16.23
N GLY A 108 -3.16 -4.38 -15.11
CA GLY A 108 -3.11 -4.98 -13.78
C GLY A 108 -1.72 -5.25 -13.24
N SER A 109 -0.68 -4.84 -13.94
CA SER A 109 0.70 -5.05 -13.54
C SER A 109 1.39 -3.73 -13.26
N LEU A 110 2.02 -3.60 -12.10
CA LEU A 110 2.93 -2.53 -11.76
C LEU A 110 4.35 -2.95 -12.13
N PHE A 111 5.05 -2.11 -12.88
CA PHE A 111 6.44 -2.31 -13.28
C PHE A 111 7.33 -1.34 -12.51
N ALA A 112 8.44 -1.83 -11.97
CA ALA A 112 9.49 -0.98 -11.43
C ALA A 112 9.95 0.00 -12.54
N GLY A 113 9.86 1.29 -12.26
CA GLY A 113 10.17 2.33 -13.25
C GLY A 113 11.64 2.34 -13.63
N ALA A 114 11.95 2.51 -14.92
CA ALA A 114 13.32 2.56 -15.44
C ALA A 114 14.15 3.74 -14.90
#